data_AF-A0A521MSA1-F1
#
_entry.id   AF-A0A521MSA1-F1
#
_cell.length_a   1.000
_cell.length_b   1.000
_cell.length_c   1.000
_cell.angle_alpha   90.00
_cell.angle_beta   90.00
_cell.angle_gamma   90.00
#
_symmetry.space_group_name_H-M   'P 1'
#
loop_
_entity.id
_entity.type
_entity.pdbx_description
1 polymer ?
#
loop_
_entity_poly.entity_id
_entity_poly.type
_entity_poly.pdbx_seq_one_letter_code
_entity_poly.pdbx_strand_id
1 'polypeptide(L)'
;MKIPKYFLSLWSLLLFASITSAQTFKAGDKVEALIGNTWKPVSVIKALSGKSNTYEVRVNRTSNGKTMVTNVVLDKSKLRFPQNTTIHNPVIAVAKPVSSNLHLGRYELYSGIPSMYLGHLILLADGRYKVAFDSEEDNYDESGRYTFNENTNTIEWLSGMFKNNNWGGKLVKKESAGYRIEFNKAAFADSSN
;
A
#
# COMPACT_ATOMS: atom_id res chain seq x y z
N MET A 1 10.50 39.11 61.32
CA MET A 1 10.50 37.93 62.23
C MET A 1 9.04 37.57 62.48
N LYS A 2 8.49 36.37 62.24
CA LYS A 2 9.02 35.03 62.00
C LYS A 2 8.02 34.28 61.09
N ILE A 3 8.53 33.48 60.15
CA ILE A 3 7.80 32.44 59.44
C ILE A 3 7.98 31.13 60.23
N PRO A 4 6.94 30.31 60.42
CA PRO A 4 7.11 28.86 60.49
C PRO A 4 6.31 28.20 59.35
N LYS A 5 6.95 27.52 58.39
CA LYS A 5 7.62 26.21 58.42
C LYS A 5 6.65 25.02 58.43
N TYR A 6 6.37 24.59 57.19
CA TYR A 6 5.93 23.26 56.72
C TYR A 6 4.48 22.85 57.01
N PHE A 7 3.68 22.61 55.96
CA PHE A 7 3.28 21.25 55.54
C PHE A 7 2.25 21.30 54.39
N LEU A 8 2.21 20.23 53.60
CA LEU A 8 1.25 19.91 52.52
C LEU A 8 1.51 20.64 51.20
N SER A 9 2.37 20.13 50.32
CA SER A 9 2.07 19.00 49.43
C SER A 9 0.64 19.02 48.88
N LEU A 10 0.43 19.77 47.80
CA LEU A 10 -0.62 19.41 46.86
C LEU A 10 0.02 19.43 45.47
N TRP A 11 0.48 18.26 45.07
CA TRP A 11 0.64 17.91 43.68
C TRP A 11 -0.69 18.20 42.99
N SER A 12 -0.78 19.32 42.27
CA SER A 12 -1.83 19.51 41.28
C SER A 12 -1.54 18.52 40.16
N LEU A 13 -2.13 17.33 40.33
CA LEU A 13 -2.24 16.26 39.36
C LEU A 13 -2.75 16.88 38.06
N LEU A 14 -1.84 17.12 37.12
CA LEU A 14 -2.16 17.42 35.74
C LEU A 14 -2.84 16.16 35.18
N LEU A 15 -4.16 16.12 35.31
CA LEU A 15 -5.03 15.23 34.55
C LEU A 15 -4.87 15.64 33.07
N PHE A 16 -3.89 15.04 32.40
CA PHE A 16 -3.95 14.93 30.96
C PHE A 16 -5.11 13.99 30.65
N ALA A 17 -6.30 14.56 30.50
CA ALA A 17 -7.37 13.92 29.76
C ALA A 17 -6.83 13.71 28.34
N SER A 18 -6.29 12.52 28.09
CA SER A 18 -6.02 12.05 26.74
C SER A 18 -7.36 11.94 26.04
N ILE A 19 -7.74 13.02 25.34
CA ILE A 19 -8.80 13.00 24.35
C ILE A 19 -8.33 12.00 23.30
N THR A 20 -8.77 10.75 23.45
CA THR A 20 -8.64 9.73 22.42
C THR A 20 -9.53 10.19 21.29
N SER A 21 -8.95 10.95 20.36
CA SER A 21 -9.61 11.33 19.12
C SER A 21 -10.17 10.06 18.50
N ALA A 22 -11.50 9.96 18.46
CA ALA A 22 -12.17 8.81 17.91
C ALA A 22 -11.76 8.72 16.43
N GLN A 23 -10.91 7.75 16.10
CA GLN A 23 -10.43 7.54 14.73
C GLN A 23 -11.61 7.41 13.75
N THR A 24 -11.76 8.34 12.83
CA THR A 24 -12.79 8.30 11.79
C THR A 24 -12.17 7.87 10.47
N PHE A 25 -12.91 7.07 9.70
CA PHE A 25 -12.51 6.71 8.34
C PHE A 25 -13.37 7.45 7.33
N LYS A 26 -12.83 7.76 6.15
CA LYS A 26 -13.53 8.41 5.04
C LYS A 26 -13.54 7.51 3.81
N ALA A 27 -14.47 7.78 2.89
CA ALA A 27 -14.49 7.12 1.59
C ALA A 27 -13.12 7.24 0.90
N GLY A 28 -12.63 6.13 0.36
CA GLY A 28 -11.31 6.02 -0.26
C GLY A 28 -10.16 5.66 0.69
N ASP A 29 -10.35 5.71 2.02
CA ASP A 29 -9.29 5.34 2.96
C ASP A 29 -8.88 3.87 2.77
N LYS A 30 -7.56 3.64 2.71
CA LYS A 30 -6.96 2.29 2.72
C LYS A 30 -6.72 1.90 4.18
N VAL A 31 -7.43 0.87 4.63
CA VAL A 31 -7.43 0.40 6.03
C VAL A 31 -7.25 -1.10 6.07
N GLU A 32 -7.01 -1.65 7.25
CA GLU A 32 -7.08 -3.09 7.50
C GLU A 32 -8.41 -3.43 8.17
N ALA A 33 -9.05 -4.51 7.72
CA ALA A 33 -10.23 -5.09 8.32
C ALA A 33 -9.93 -6.43 8.99
N LEU A 34 -10.47 -6.66 10.19
CA LEU A 34 -10.40 -7.93 10.87
C LEU A 34 -11.44 -8.91 10.27
N ILE A 35 -10.98 -9.85 9.45
CA ILE A 35 -11.80 -10.85 8.74
C ILE A 35 -11.29 -12.24 9.09
N GLY A 36 -12.13 -13.07 9.71
CA GLY A 36 -11.75 -14.44 10.08
C GLY A 36 -10.56 -14.49 11.04
N ASN A 37 -10.47 -13.51 11.95
CA ASN A 37 -9.36 -13.34 12.90
C ASN A 37 -8.02 -12.90 12.29
N THR A 38 -8.00 -12.45 11.04
CA THR A 38 -6.81 -11.89 10.38
C THR A 38 -7.09 -10.48 9.90
N TRP A 39 -6.13 -9.57 10.07
CA TRP A 39 -6.19 -8.23 9.49
C TRP A 39 -5.88 -8.30 8.00
N LYS A 40 -6.78 -7.80 7.16
CA LYS A 40 -6.66 -7.82 5.69
C LYS A 40 -6.81 -6.41 5.12
N PRO A 41 -6.03 -6.04 4.10
CA PRO A 41 -6.18 -4.73 3.45
C PRO A 41 -7.56 -4.62 2.79
N VAL A 42 -8.22 -3.47 2.99
CA VAL A 42 -9.53 -3.13 2.41
C VAL A 42 -9.57 -1.64 2.08
N SER A 43 -10.56 -1.25 1.27
CA SER A 43 -10.85 0.16 0.97
C SER A 43 -12.19 0.58 1.56
N VAL A 44 -12.26 1.71 2.26
CA VAL A 44 -13.52 2.25 2.77
C VAL A 44 -14.32 2.83 1.61
N ILE A 45 -15.56 2.39 1.45
CA ILE A 45 -16.48 2.91 0.42
C ILE A 45 -17.23 4.11 0.99
N LYS A 46 -17.85 3.94 2.16
CA LYS A 46 -18.57 5.02 2.85
C LYS A 46 -18.84 4.68 4.30
N ALA A 47 -19.02 5.71 5.12
CA ALA A 47 -19.67 5.57 6.41
C ALA A 47 -21.18 5.35 6.19
N LEU A 48 -21.81 4.46 6.95
CA LEU A 48 -23.24 4.23 6.85
C LEU A 48 -24.00 5.26 7.69
N SER A 49 -24.81 6.07 7.01
CA SER A 49 -25.70 7.04 7.65
C SER A 49 -26.73 6.31 8.52
N GLY A 50 -26.94 6.78 9.75
CA GLY A 50 -27.90 6.20 10.69
C GLY A 50 -27.40 5.01 11.52
N LYS A 51 -26.15 4.56 11.33
CA LYS A 51 -25.50 3.55 12.18
C LYS A 51 -24.14 4.06 12.64
N SER A 52 -24.04 4.47 13.91
CA SER A 52 -22.79 4.97 14.49
C SER A 52 -21.66 3.96 14.28
N ASN A 53 -20.50 4.43 13.83
CA ASN A 53 -19.26 3.66 13.74
C ASN A 53 -19.30 2.45 12.79
N THR A 54 -20.19 2.41 11.80
CA THR A 54 -20.17 1.35 10.77
C THR A 54 -19.79 1.88 9.40
N TYR A 55 -19.02 1.08 8.68
CA TYR A 55 -18.47 1.43 7.38
C TYR A 55 -18.73 0.29 6.39
N GLU A 56 -19.08 0.65 5.17
CA GLU A 56 -19.04 -0.26 4.05
C GLU A 56 -17.61 -0.27 3.50
N VAL A 57 -17.00 -1.44 3.41
CA VAL A 57 -15.64 -1.63 2.90
C VAL A 57 -15.64 -2.59 1.72
N ARG A 58 -14.75 -2.35 0.76
CA ARG A 58 -14.46 -3.25 -0.36
C ARG A 58 -13.38 -4.23 0.06
N VAL A 59 -13.70 -5.53 -0.01
CA VAL A 59 -12.80 -6.65 0.31
C VAL A 59 -12.52 -7.44 -0.95
N ASN A 60 -11.24 -7.62 -1.26
CA ASN A 60 -10.82 -8.47 -2.38
C ASN A 60 -10.46 -9.86 -1.81
N ARG A 61 -11.12 -10.90 -2.31
CA ARG A 61 -10.88 -12.30 -1.92
C ARG A 61 -10.47 -13.09 -3.14
N THR A 62 -9.28 -13.67 -3.11
CA THR A 62 -8.86 -14.63 -4.13
C THR A 62 -9.32 -16.03 -3.73
N SER A 63 -10.10 -16.69 -4.59
CA SER A 63 -10.47 -18.10 -4.44
C SER A 63 -10.29 -18.79 -5.79
N ASN A 64 -9.55 -19.89 -5.82
CA ASN A 64 -9.28 -20.67 -7.03
C ASN A 64 -8.70 -19.82 -8.19
N GLY A 65 -7.81 -18.88 -7.89
CA GLY A 65 -7.20 -18.00 -8.91
C GLY A 65 -8.11 -16.89 -9.44
N LYS A 66 -9.36 -16.78 -8.95
CA LYS A 66 -10.29 -15.71 -9.30
C LYS A 66 -10.37 -14.71 -8.14
N THR A 67 -10.12 -13.44 -8.43
CA THR A 67 -10.37 -12.34 -7.47
C THR A 67 -11.86 -12.04 -7.46
N MET A 68 -12.48 -12.14 -6.28
CA MET A 68 -13.85 -11.73 -6.01
C MET A 68 -13.84 -10.48 -5.15
N VAL A 69 -14.44 -9.42 -5.66
CA VAL A 69 -14.65 -8.18 -4.91
C VAL A 69 -16.00 -8.26 -4.21
N THR A 70 -16.01 -8.07 -2.89
CA THR A 70 -17.26 -8.02 -2.11
C THR A 70 -17.29 -6.81 -1.21
N ASN A 71 -18.47 -6.19 -1.11
CA ASN A 71 -18.70 -5.13 -0.14
C ASN A 71 -19.16 -5.77 1.18
N VAL A 72 -18.52 -5.40 2.27
CA VAL A 72 -18.86 -5.90 3.61
C VAL A 72 -19.07 -4.71 4.53
N VAL A 73 -20.11 -4.78 5.35
CA VAL A 73 -20.36 -3.80 6.41
C VAL A 73 -19.62 -4.23 7.66
N LEU A 74 -18.72 -3.39 8.16
CA LEU A 74 -17.94 -3.65 9.36
C LEU A 74 -18.08 -2.52 10.37
N ASP A 75 -18.03 -2.89 11.64
CA ASP A 75 -17.90 -1.96 12.75
C ASP A 75 -16.46 -1.40 12.79
N LYS A 76 -16.32 -0.15 13.25
CA LYS A 76 -15.06 0.56 13.44
C LYS A 76 -14.04 -0.25 14.24
N SER A 77 -14.46 -1.02 15.24
CA SER A 77 -13.57 -1.87 16.05
C SER A 77 -12.87 -2.96 15.22
N LYS A 78 -13.42 -3.31 14.07
CA LYS A 78 -12.83 -4.25 13.12
C LYS A 78 -12.03 -3.56 12.03
N LEU A 79 -11.81 -2.26 12.12
CA LEU A 79 -11.04 -1.47 11.19
C LEU A 79 -9.88 -0.78 11.91
N ARG A 80 -8.73 -0.70 11.24
CA ARG A 80 -7.60 0.10 11.70
C ARG A 80 -6.83 0.64 10.51
N PHE A 81 -6.13 1.76 10.67
CA PHE A 81 -5.08 2.08 9.71
C PHE A 81 -4.00 0.99 9.80
N PRO A 82 -3.36 0.63 8.68
CA PRO A 82 -2.25 -0.31 8.69
C PRO A 82 -1.24 0.14 9.75
N GLN A 83 -0.98 -0.73 10.72
CA GLN A 83 0.07 -0.44 11.68
C GLN A 83 1.39 -0.59 10.94
N ASN A 84 2.10 0.51 10.72
CA ASN A 84 3.48 0.46 10.24
C ASN A 84 4.31 -0.30 11.28
N THR A 85 4.41 -1.62 11.14
CA THR A 85 5.27 -2.42 11.99
C THR A 85 6.72 -2.15 11.57
N THR A 86 7.48 -1.65 12.54
CA THR A 86 8.92 -1.46 12.57
C THR A 86 9.46 -0.18 11.91
N ILE A 87 9.66 0.81 12.78
CA ILE A 87 10.68 1.85 12.66
C ILE A 87 12.05 1.13 12.59
N HIS A 88 12.51 0.80 11.39
CA HIS A 88 13.92 1.01 11.11
C HIS A 88 14.03 2.48 10.77
N ASN A 89 14.89 3.22 11.48
CA ASN A 89 15.20 4.61 11.17
C ASN A 89 15.20 4.80 9.65
N PRO A 90 14.33 5.66 9.09
CA PRO A 90 14.55 6.05 7.73
C PRO A 90 15.84 6.84 7.80
N VAL A 91 16.95 6.23 7.36
CA VAL A 91 17.87 7.02 6.55
C VAL A 91 16.93 7.65 5.53
N ILE A 92 16.74 8.96 5.64
CA ILE A 92 16.03 9.76 4.66
C ILE A 92 16.90 9.62 3.41
N ALA A 93 16.72 8.50 2.70
CA ALA A 93 17.10 8.36 1.32
C ALA A 93 16.17 9.33 0.63
N VAL A 94 16.66 10.56 0.49
CA VAL A 94 16.15 11.56 -0.43
C VAL A 94 15.86 10.77 -1.71
N ALA A 95 14.57 10.67 -2.07
CA ALA A 95 14.17 9.97 -3.27
C ALA A 95 14.96 10.61 -4.41
N LYS A 96 15.96 9.89 -4.91
CA LYS A 96 16.78 10.36 -6.01
C LYS A 96 15.81 10.52 -7.17
N PRO A 97 15.81 11.68 -7.87
CA PRO A 97 14.94 11.86 -9.03
C PRO A 97 15.11 10.66 -9.95
N VAL A 98 13.99 10.06 -10.36
CA VAL A 98 14.00 8.86 -11.19
C VAL A 98 14.82 9.14 -12.44
N SER A 99 15.79 8.26 -12.66
CA SER A 99 16.67 8.25 -13.82
C SER A 99 15.92 8.50 -15.13
N SER A 100 16.52 9.27 -16.04
CA SER A 100 16.01 9.45 -17.41
C SER A 100 15.84 8.15 -18.19
N ASN A 101 16.47 7.06 -17.74
CA ASN A 101 16.47 5.77 -18.42
C ASN A 101 15.35 4.83 -17.95
N LEU A 102 14.69 5.12 -16.82
CA LEU A 102 13.52 4.38 -16.40
C LEU A 102 12.27 4.98 -17.04
N HIS A 103 11.57 4.18 -17.84
CA HIS A 103 10.27 4.57 -18.35
C HIS A 103 9.23 4.46 -17.21
N LEU A 104 8.74 5.60 -16.76
CA LEU A 104 7.67 5.69 -15.77
C LEU A 104 6.30 5.52 -16.41
N GLY A 105 5.29 5.22 -15.59
CA GLY A 105 3.92 5.06 -16.06
C GLY A 105 3.48 3.61 -16.10
N ARG A 106 2.56 3.32 -17.01
CA ARG A 106 1.79 2.08 -17.04
C ARG A 106 2.54 0.97 -17.77
N TYR A 107 2.48 -0.22 -17.20
CA TYR A 107 2.88 -1.46 -17.85
C TYR A 107 1.78 -2.50 -17.72
N GLU A 108 1.45 -3.16 -18.82
CA GLU A 108 0.54 -4.31 -18.84
C GLU A 108 1.30 -5.56 -18.37
N LEU A 109 0.77 -6.25 -17.37
CA LEU A 109 1.36 -7.45 -16.76
C LEU A 109 0.85 -8.72 -17.45
N TYR A 110 1.77 -9.61 -17.79
CA TYR A 110 1.48 -10.87 -18.48
C TYR A 110 2.14 -12.08 -17.82
N SER A 111 1.52 -13.25 -17.97
CA SER A 111 2.20 -14.54 -17.79
C SER A 111 3.14 -14.85 -18.97
N GLY A 112 4.12 -15.72 -18.76
CA GLY A 112 5.12 -16.08 -19.77
C GLY A 112 4.56 -17.01 -20.85
N ILE A 113 4.13 -18.21 -20.49
CA ILE A 113 3.70 -19.26 -21.44
C ILE A 113 2.53 -20.09 -20.86
N PRO A 114 1.33 -20.08 -21.49
CA PRO A 114 0.92 -19.16 -22.53
C PRO A 114 0.91 -17.72 -22.00
N SER A 115 1.15 -16.75 -22.90
CA SER A 115 1.08 -15.34 -22.52
C SER A 115 -0.38 -14.94 -22.33
N MET A 116 -0.74 -14.61 -21.09
CA MET A 116 -2.08 -14.17 -20.71
C MET A 116 -1.96 -12.85 -19.95
N TYR A 117 -2.86 -11.92 -20.25
CA TYR A 117 -2.97 -10.68 -19.50
C TYR A 117 -3.40 -10.97 -18.06
N LEU A 118 -2.65 -10.44 -17.09
CA LEU A 118 -2.89 -10.62 -15.67
C LEU A 118 -3.43 -9.35 -15.01
N GLY A 119 -3.15 -8.18 -15.57
CA GLY A 119 -3.43 -6.90 -14.94
C GLY A 119 -2.47 -5.82 -15.43
N HIS A 120 -2.34 -4.75 -14.66
CA HIS A 120 -1.39 -3.68 -14.95
C HIS A 120 -0.69 -3.19 -13.69
N LEU A 121 0.50 -2.63 -13.87
CA LEU A 121 1.24 -1.93 -12.82
C LEU A 121 1.57 -0.52 -13.28
N ILE A 122 1.69 0.41 -12.33
CA ILE A 122 2.12 1.77 -12.60
C ILE A 122 3.34 2.10 -11.74
N LEU A 123 4.43 2.50 -12.40
CA LEU A 123 5.62 3.04 -11.76
C LEU A 123 5.48 4.56 -11.59
N LEU A 124 5.57 5.03 -10.35
CA LEU A 124 5.46 6.45 -10.01
C LEU A 124 6.85 7.07 -9.83
N ALA A 125 6.95 8.37 -10.11
CA ALA A 125 8.21 9.14 -10.03
C ALA A 125 8.79 9.27 -8.61
N ASP A 126 8.06 8.89 -7.58
CA ASP A 126 8.49 8.96 -6.17
C ASP A 126 9.00 7.62 -5.63
N GLY A 127 9.24 6.64 -6.53
CA GLY A 127 9.71 5.30 -6.16
C GLY A 127 8.60 4.42 -5.57
N ARG A 128 7.33 4.76 -5.75
CA ARG A 128 6.20 3.89 -5.43
C ARG A 128 5.66 3.21 -6.68
N TYR A 129 5.09 2.03 -6.52
CA TYR A 129 4.33 1.37 -7.57
C TYR A 129 2.96 0.93 -7.07
N LYS A 130 2.04 0.75 -8.00
CA LYS A 130 0.70 0.20 -7.77
C LYS A 130 0.44 -0.93 -8.75
N VAL A 131 -0.38 -1.91 -8.36
CA VAL A 131 -0.78 -3.05 -9.20
C VAL A 131 -2.29 -3.27 -9.07
N ALA A 132 -2.94 -3.52 -10.20
CA ALA A 132 -4.32 -3.97 -10.26
C ALA A 132 -4.39 -5.21 -11.16
N PHE A 133 -5.12 -6.24 -10.72
CA PHE A 133 -5.33 -7.47 -11.51
C PHE A 133 -6.66 -7.47 -12.27
N ASP A 134 -7.45 -6.41 -12.10
CA ASP A 134 -8.62 -6.16 -12.91
C ASP A 134 -8.33 -5.11 -14.00
N SER A 135 -9.36 -4.80 -14.79
CA SER A 135 -9.30 -3.80 -15.85
C SER A 135 -9.59 -2.38 -15.35
N GLU A 136 -9.94 -2.19 -14.08
CA GLU A 136 -10.33 -0.87 -13.55
C GLU A 136 -9.09 -0.14 -13.02
N GLU A 137 -8.69 0.93 -13.70
CA GLU A 137 -7.48 1.72 -13.38
C GLU A 137 -7.47 2.34 -11.98
N ASP A 138 -8.61 2.45 -11.31
CA ASP A 138 -8.71 3.03 -9.97
C ASP A 138 -8.73 1.99 -8.84
N ASN A 139 -8.83 0.70 -9.19
CA ASN A 139 -8.96 -0.39 -8.22
C ASN A 139 -7.63 -1.14 -8.00
N TYR A 140 -6.62 -0.43 -7.49
CA TYR A 140 -5.35 -1.08 -7.15
C TYR A 140 -5.51 -2.02 -5.96
N ASP A 141 -5.20 -3.29 -6.21
CA ASP A 141 -5.17 -4.38 -5.24
C ASP A 141 -3.95 -4.28 -4.32
N GLU A 142 -2.81 -3.88 -4.87
CA GLU A 142 -1.51 -3.93 -4.19
C GLU A 142 -0.68 -2.67 -4.46
N SER A 143 0.22 -2.35 -3.54
CA SER A 143 1.20 -1.26 -3.72
C SER A 143 2.52 -1.58 -3.02
N GLY A 144 3.57 -0.91 -3.46
CA GLY A 144 4.88 -1.07 -2.84
C GLY A 144 5.85 0.03 -3.23
N ARG A 145 7.12 -0.17 -2.86
CA ARG A 145 8.22 0.73 -3.16
C ARG A 145 9.27 0.04 -3.99
N TYR A 146 9.98 0.81 -4.80
CA TYR A 146 11.07 0.35 -5.62
C TYR A 146 12.20 1.38 -5.68
N THR A 147 13.37 0.92 -6.08
CA THR A 147 14.47 1.77 -6.55
C THR A 147 14.96 1.25 -7.91
N PHE A 148 15.62 2.09 -8.69
CA PHE A 148 16.15 1.72 -10.00
C PHE A 148 17.67 1.86 -10.02
N ASN A 149 18.34 0.80 -10.42
CA ASN A 149 19.78 0.79 -10.64
C ASN A 149 20.07 0.94 -12.14
N GLU A 150 20.58 2.12 -12.51
CA GLU A 150 20.90 2.47 -13.90
C GLU A 150 22.01 1.60 -14.50
N ASN A 151 23.00 1.23 -13.69
CA ASN A 151 24.15 0.46 -14.15
C ASN A 151 23.75 -0.94 -14.61
N THR A 152 22.72 -1.50 -13.97
CA THR A 152 22.23 -2.85 -14.25
C THR A 152 20.88 -2.86 -14.96
N ASN A 153 20.30 -1.70 -15.26
CA ASN A 153 18.91 -1.54 -15.74
C ASN A 153 17.93 -2.42 -14.97
N THR A 154 18.02 -2.40 -13.64
CA THR A 154 17.22 -3.30 -12.79
C THR A 154 16.42 -2.49 -11.78
N ILE A 155 15.13 -2.79 -11.71
CA ILE A 155 14.24 -2.35 -10.65
C ILE A 155 14.41 -3.30 -9.46
N GLU A 156 14.78 -2.75 -8.31
CA GLU A 156 14.79 -3.45 -7.03
C GLU A 156 13.51 -3.13 -6.27
N TRP A 157 12.71 -4.16 -5.99
CA TRP A 157 11.49 -4.04 -5.20
C TRP A 157 11.82 -4.00 -3.71
N LEU A 158 11.50 -2.90 -3.06
CA LEU A 158 11.76 -2.67 -1.64
C LEU A 158 10.61 -3.15 -0.77
N SER A 159 9.38 -3.20 -1.29
CA SER A 159 8.20 -3.71 -0.59
C SER A 159 7.08 -4.14 -1.54
N GLY A 160 5.99 -4.68 -0.99
CA GLY A 160 4.78 -5.09 -1.73
C GLY A 160 4.93 -6.44 -2.43
N MET A 161 3.96 -6.77 -3.29
CA MET A 161 3.83 -8.10 -3.87
C MET A 161 5.08 -8.58 -4.63
N PHE A 162 5.76 -7.69 -5.36
CA PHE A 162 6.93 -8.10 -6.17
C PHE A 162 8.11 -8.48 -5.29
N LYS A 163 8.31 -7.77 -4.16
CA LYS A 163 9.31 -8.15 -3.15
C LYS A 163 8.91 -9.43 -2.43
N ASN A 164 7.67 -9.54 -1.98
CA ASN A 164 7.19 -10.69 -1.22
C ASN A 164 7.26 -12.01 -2.01
N ASN A 165 7.10 -11.94 -3.34
CA ASN A 165 7.20 -13.11 -4.23
C ASN A 165 8.60 -13.30 -4.83
N ASN A 166 9.61 -12.52 -4.42
CA ASN A 166 10.97 -12.55 -4.98
C ASN A 166 11.01 -12.41 -6.51
N TRP A 167 10.19 -11.53 -7.06
CA TRP A 167 10.21 -11.22 -8.49
C TRP A 167 11.40 -10.32 -8.82
N GLY A 168 12.04 -10.54 -9.97
CA GLY A 168 13.06 -9.66 -10.52
C GLY A 168 12.46 -8.38 -11.11
N GLY A 169 13.26 -7.56 -11.77
CA GLY A 169 12.80 -6.29 -12.34
C GLY A 169 13.70 -5.78 -13.46
N LYS A 170 14.22 -6.69 -14.29
CA LYS A 170 15.16 -6.32 -15.35
C LYS A 170 14.43 -5.52 -16.43
N LEU A 171 14.84 -4.29 -16.66
CA LEU A 171 14.30 -3.42 -17.70
C LEU A 171 15.01 -3.73 -19.03
N VAL A 172 14.23 -4.07 -20.04
CA VAL A 172 14.69 -4.42 -21.39
C VAL A 172 14.01 -3.49 -22.38
N LYS A 173 14.78 -2.87 -23.26
CA LYS A 173 14.22 -2.10 -24.38
C LYS A 173 13.75 -3.07 -25.47
N LYS A 174 12.51 -2.93 -25.93
CA LYS A 174 11.97 -3.72 -27.05
C LYS A 174 12.33 -3.04 -28.38
N GLU A 175 12.43 -3.84 -29.44
CA GLU A 175 12.69 -3.35 -30.80
C GLU A 175 11.62 -2.35 -31.27
N SER A 176 10.36 -2.58 -30.88
CA SER A 176 9.22 -1.71 -31.16
C SER A 176 9.05 -0.64 -30.07
N ALA A 177 9.92 0.37 -30.02
CA ALA A 177 9.81 1.63 -29.26
C ALA A 177 9.33 1.61 -27.78
N GLY A 178 9.23 0.44 -27.15
CA GLY A 178 8.68 0.25 -25.81
C GLY A 178 9.69 -0.42 -24.87
N TYR A 179 9.26 -0.60 -23.63
CA TYR A 179 10.06 -1.19 -22.56
C TYR A 179 9.36 -2.42 -22.01
N ARG A 180 10.15 -3.37 -21.52
CA ARG A 180 9.69 -4.57 -20.82
C ARG A 180 10.37 -4.65 -19.47
N ILE A 181 9.61 -4.97 -18.43
CA ILE A 181 10.13 -5.40 -17.13
C ILE A 181 10.03 -6.92 -17.08
N GLU A 182 11.15 -7.60 -17.04
CA GLU A 182 11.21 -9.05 -16.84
C GLU A 182 11.26 -9.36 -15.34
N PHE A 183 10.21 -10.02 -14.83
CA PHE A 183 10.15 -10.44 -13.43
C PHE A 183 10.81 -11.80 -13.24
N ASN A 184 10.48 -12.76 -14.11
CA ASN A 184 11.06 -14.10 -14.15
C ASN A 184 10.67 -14.78 -15.48
N LYS A 185 10.99 -16.07 -15.65
CA LYS A 185 10.64 -16.83 -16.88
C LYS A 185 9.13 -16.97 -17.14
N ALA A 186 8.30 -16.76 -16.12
CA ALA A 186 6.86 -16.97 -16.13
C ALA A 186 6.04 -15.67 -16.06
N ALA A 187 6.67 -14.50 -15.93
CA ALA A 187 5.97 -13.22 -15.86
C ALA A 187 6.82 -12.06 -16.36
N PHE A 188 6.20 -11.15 -17.10
CA PHE A 188 6.80 -9.90 -17.57
C PHE A 188 5.73 -8.79 -17.65
N ALA A 189 6.14 -7.54 -17.75
CA ALA A 189 5.23 -6.43 -18.06
C ALA A 189 5.77 -5.56 -19.19
N ASP A 190 4.92 -5.21 -20.14
CA ASP A 190 5.27 -4.35 -21.28
C ASP A 190 4.71 -2.95 -21.06
N SER A 191 5.49 -1.91 -21.37
CA SER A 191 5.03 -0.53 -21.31
C SER A 191 3.85 -0.35 -22.25
N SER A 192 2.80 0.28 -21.77
CA SER A 192 1.69 0.71 -22.61
C SER A 192 2.25 1.78 -23.57
N ASN A 193 2.11 1.57 -24.88
CA ASN A 193 2.48 2.57 -25.90
C ASN A 193 1.59 3.81 -25.81
#